data_AF-A0A5Q4BE88-F1
#
_entry.id   AF-A0A5Q4BE88-F1
#
_cell.length_a   1.000
_cell.length_b   1.000
_cell.length_c   1.000
_cell.angle_alpha   90.00
_cell.angle_beta   90.00
_cell.angle_gamma   90.00
#
_symmetry.space_group_name_H-M   'P 1'
#
loop_
_entity.id
_entity.type
_entity.pdbx_description
1 polymer ?
#
loop_
_entity_poly.entity_id
_entity_poly.type
_entity_poly.pdbx_seq_one_letter_code
_entity_poly.pdbx_strand_id
1 'polypeptide(L)' 'MAGAMLVLLAACRIQALKDLIGPEVLSAGDHLRQLLQGWQGVMGEPTSPSVDQAIRIISDADGFIQDVYRAGDSHSIRHG' A
#
# COMPACT_ATOMS: atom_id res chain seq x y z
N MET A 1 11.01 -3.99 2.27
CA MET A 1 10.02 -4.86 1.58
C MET A 1 9.15 -4.01 0.66
N ALA A 2 9.63 -3.70 -0.55
CA ALA A 2 8.84 -3.04 -1.60
C ALA A 2 8.03 -4.04 -2.45
N GLY A 3 8.42 -5.32 -2.44
CA GLY A 3 7.79 -6.37 -3.24
C GLY A 3 6.30 -6.58 -2.94
N ALA A 4 5.89 -6.51 -1.67
CA ALA A 4 4.47 -6.63 -1.31
C ALA A 4 3.62 -5.50 -1.91
N MET A 5 4.12 -4.27 -1.88
CA MET A 5 3.46 -3.14 -2.53
C MET A 5 3.42 -3.26 -4.05
N LEU A 6 4.50 -3.78 -4.68
CA LEU A 6 4.51 -4.05 -6.12
C LEU A 6 3.47 -5.11 -6.52
N VAL A 7 3.28 -6.14 -5.70
CA VAL A 7 2.23 -7.15 -5.90
C VAL A 7 0.84 -6.51 -5.78
N LEU A 8 0.62 -5.64 -4.80
CA LEU A 8 -0.64 -4.90 -4.65
C LEU A 8 -0.90 -3.96 -5.83
N LEU A 9 0.11 -3.22 -6.29
CA LEU A 9 0.03 -2.36 -7.47
C LEU A 9 -0.31 -3.15 -8.74
N ALA A 10 0.28 -4.33 -8.92
CA ALA A 10 -0.04 -5.23 -10.03
C ALA A 10 -1.48 -5.73 -9.93
N ALA A 11 -1.94 -6.10 -8.74
CA ALA A 11 -3.30 -6.55 -8.49
C ALA A 11 -4.34 -5.46 -8.79
N CYS A 12 -4.04 -4.18 -8.51
CA CYS A 12 -4.93 -3.04 -8.83
C CYS A 12 -5.21 -2.88 -10.33
N ARG A 13 -4.31 -3.36 -11.20
CA ARG A 13 -4.47 -3.29 -12.66
C ARG A 13 -5.20 -4.48 -13.26
N ILE A 14 -5.43 -5.54 -12.49
CA ILE A 14 -6.12 -6.73 -12.95
C ILE A 14 -7.53 -6.70 -12.38
N GLN A 15 -8.52 -6.46 -13.24
CA GLN A 15 -9.92 -6.29 -12.81
C GLN A 15 -10.44 -7.47 -11.97
N ALA A 16 -10.03 -8.71 -12.29
CA ALA A 16 -10.40 -9.91 -11.54
C ALA A 16 -9.79 -10.01 -10.13
N LEU A 17 -8.72 -9.26 -9.86
CA LEU A 17 -8.09 -9.19 -8.54
C LEU A 17 -8.64 -8.02 -7.71
N LYS A 18 -9.39 -7.08 -8.32
CA LYS A 18 -9.95 -5.95 -7.58
C LYS A 18 -10.96 -6.37 -6.53
N ASP A 19 -11.77 -7.38 -6.86
CA ASP A 19 -12.75 -7.94 -5.92
C ASP A 19 -12.09 -8.68 -4.74
N LEU A 20 -10.79 -8.98 -4.85
CA LEU A 20 -9.98 -9.57 -3.79
C LEU A 20 -9.22 -8.52 -2.97
N ILE A 21 -9.15 -7.26 -3.42
CA ILE A 21 -8.57 -6.15 -2.64
C ILE A 21 -9.68 -5.62 -1.72
N GLY A 22 -9.86 -6.32 -0.61
CA GLY A 22 -10.75 -5.89 0.46
C GLY A 22 -10.17 -4.75 1.31
N PRO A 23 -10.96 -4.20 2.26
CA PRO A 23 -10.52 -3.15 3.18
C PRO A 23 -9.23 -3.50 3.94
N GLU A 24 -9.05 -4.79 4.27
CA GLU A 24 -7.87 -5.31 4.95
C GLU A 24 -6.62 -5.19 4.09
N VAL A 25 -6.75 -5.36 2.77
CA VAL A 25 -5.65 -5.23 1.82
C VAL A 25 -5.27 -3.76 1.63
N LEU A 26 -6.25 -2.85 1.68
CA LEU A 26 -6.01 -1.40 1.69
C LEU A 26 -5.30 -0.92 2.96
N SER A 27 -5.36 -1.67 4.06
CA SER A 27 -4.62 -1.37 5.29
C SER A 27 -3.17 -1.89 5.27
N ALA A 28 -2.81 -2.70 4.27
CA ALA A 28 -1.51 -3.36 4.21
C ALA A 28 -0.34 -2.36 4.07
N GLY A 29 -0.58 -1.22 3.41
CA GLY A 29 0.38 -0.11 3.30
C GLY A 29 0.81 0.42 4.65
N ASP A 30 -0.19 0.79 5.45
CA ASP A 30 0.03 1.30 6.80
C ASP A 30 0.66 0.27 7.73
N HIS A 31 0.21 -0.99 7.69
CA HIS A 31 0.82 -2.06 8.48
C HIS A 31 2.29 -2.29 8.13
N LEU A 32 2.64 -2.33 6.84
CA LEU A 32 4.02 -2.53 6.41
C LEU A 32 4.92 -1.35 6.80
N ARG A 33 4.39 -0.12 6.74
CA ARG A 33 5.10 1.08 7.23
C ARG A 33 5.38 0.98 8.72
N GLN A 34 4.38 0.65 9.54
CA GLN A 34 4.54 0.52 10.98
C GLN A 34 5.55 -0.58 11.36
N LEU A 35 5.52 -1.72 10.65
CA LEU A 35 6.48 -2.80 10.86
C LEU A 35 7.93 -2.36 10.56
N LEU A 36 8.15 -1.61 9.48
CA LEU A 36 9.49 -1.11 9.14
C LEU A 36 9.98 -0.04 10.10
N GLN A 37 9.09 0.87 10.52
CA GLN A 37 9.41 1.88 11.54
C GLN A 37 9.75 1.23 12.89
N GLY A 38 8.96 0.24 13.31
CA GLY A 38 9.22 -0.54 14.53
C GLY A 38 10.53 -1.31 14.45
N TRP A 39 10.80 -1.97 13.31
CA TRP A 39 12.06 -2.69 13.09
C TRP A 39 13.27 -1.74 13.16
N GLN A 40 13.18 -0.56 12.53
CA GLN A 40 14.22 0.47 12.59
C GLN A 40 14.45 0.99 14.02
N GLY A 41 13.37 1.18 14.79
CA GLY A 41 13.45 1.57 16.20
C GLY A 41 14.13 0.53 17.10
N VAL A 42 13.94 -0.76 16.82
CA VAL A 42 14.60 -1.86 17.56
C VAL A 42 16.09 -1.98 17.21
N MET A 43 16.46 -1.68 15.95
CA MET A 43 17.85 -1.78 15.49
C MET A 43 18.76 -0.65 15.99
N GLY A 44 18.19 0.42 16.58
CA GLY A 44 18.94 1.55 17.13
C GLY A 44 19.52 2.49 16.06
N GLU A 45 20.26 3.51 16.50
CA GLU A 45 20.93 4.45 15.59
C GLU A 45 22.26 3.91 15.04
N PRO A 46 22.67 4.32 13.83
CA PRO A 46 21.97 5.26 12.94
C PRO A 46 20.86 4.60 12.12
N THR A 47 19.79 5.34 11.89
CA THR A 47 18.69 4.97 11.01
C THR A 47 19.20 4.68 9.59
N SER A 48 18.73 3.57 9.01
CA SER A 48 19.19 3.14 7.69
C SER A 48 18.48 3.91 6.56
N PRO A 49 19.21 4.65 5.70
CA PRO A 49 18.59 5.45 4.63
C PRO A 49 17.77 4.65 3.63
N SER A 50 18.11 3.36 3.43
CA SER A 50 17.38 2.46 2.54
C SER A 50 16.01 2.06 3.12
N VAL A 51 15.88 2.07 4.45
CA VAL A 51 14.62 1.80 5.15
C VAL A 51 13.70 3.00 5.06
N ASP A 52 14.24 4.21 5.26
CA ASP A 52 13.49 5.45 5.05
C ASP A 52 12.99 5.55 3.60
N GLN A 53 13.83 5.15 2.63
CA GLN A 53 13.42 5.08 1.23
C GLN A 53 12.32 4.04 1.00
N ALA A 54 12.41 2.86 1.62
CA ALA A 54 11.36 1.85 1.52
C ALA A 54 10.03 2.33 2.13
N ILE A 55 10.06 3.03 3.26
CA ILE A 55 8.88 3.61 3.90
C ILE A 55 8.22 4.64 2.98
N ARG A 56 9.00 5.50 2.32
CA ARG A 56 8.47 6.45 1.32
C ARG A 56 7.78 5.73 0.16
N ILE A 57 8.46 4.76 -0.45
CA ILE A 57 7.89 3.97 -1.57
C ILE A 57 6.58 3.27 -1.17
N ILE A 58 6.53 2.72 0.05
CA ILE A 58 5.31 2.08 0.57
C ILE A 58 4.18 3.11 0.73
N SER A 59 4.48 4.29 1.26
CA SER A 59 3.49 5.36 1.45
C SER A 59 2.95 5.88 0.12
N ASP A 60 3.83 6.09 -0.86
CA ASP A 60 3.45 6.57 -2.20
C ASP A 60 2.58 5.52 -2.94
N ALA A 61 2.94 4.23 -2.83
CA ALA A 61 2.17 3.15 -3.42
C ALA A 61 0.78 3.01 -2.77
N ASP A 62 0.71 3.10 -1.44
CA ASP A 62 -0.54 3.04 -0.69
C ASP A 62 -1.49 4.17 -1.07
N GLY A 63 -0.99 5.41 -1.14
CA GLY A 63 -1.79 6.57 -1.59
C GLY A 63 -2.34 6.38 -3.00
N PHE A 64 -1.51 5.90 -3.94
CA PHE A 64 -1.97 5.61 -5.30
C PHE A 64 -3.06 4.53 -5.34
N ILE A 65 -2.91 3.45 -4.56
CA ILE A 65 -3.90 2.38 -4.48
C ILE A 65 -5.23 2.93 -3.94
N GLN A 66 -5.20 3.70 -2.85
CA GLN A 66 -6.40 4.32 -2.27
C GLN A 66 -7.11 5.24 -3.27
N ASP A 67 -6.37 6.06 -4.01
CA ASP A 67 -6.93 6.97 -5.03
C ASP A 67 -7.61 6.20 -6.16
N VAL A 68 -6.99 5.12 -6.66
CA VAL A 68 -7.55 4.28 -7.72
C VAL A 68 -8.83 3.58 -7.28
N TYR A 69 -8.88 3.07 -6.04
CA TYR A 69 -10.08 2.42 -5.51
C TYR A 69 -11.21 3.42 -5.23
N ARG A 70 -10.92 4.56 -4.61
CA ARG A 70 -11.92 5.63 -4.39
C ARG A 70 -12.49 6.18 -5.71
N ALA A 71 -11.65 6.31 -6.74
CA ALA A 71 -12.10 6.71 -8.06
C ALA A 71 -12.94 5.62 -8.76
N GLY A 72 -12.66 4.34 -8.50
CA GLY A 72 -13.44 3.20 -9.01
C GLY A 72 -14.86 3.13 -8.45
N ASP A 73 -15.03 3.37 -7.14
CA ASP A 73 -16.34 3.36 -6.47
C ASP A 73 -17.27 4.48 -6.96
N SER A 74 -16.69 5.60 -7.39
CA SER A 74 -17.44 6.74 -7.94
C SER A 74 -18.16 6.40 -9.26
N HIS A 75 -17.77 5.32 -9.95
CA HIS A 75 -18.42 4.89 -11.20
C HIS A 75 -19.53 3.85 -10.99
N SER A 76 -19.74 3.35 -9.78
CA SER A 76 -20.78 2.36 -9.46
C SER A 76 -22.15 3.00 -9.12
N ILE A 77 -22.19 4.30 -8.77
CA ILE A 77 -23.44 5.01 -8.40
C ILE A 77 -24.16 5.62 -9.63
N ARG A 78 -24.15 4.95 -10.79
CA ARG A 78 -24.84 5.45 -12.00
C ARG A 78 -25.71 4.44 -12.76
N HIS A 79 -25.94 3.25 -12.21
CA HIS A 79 -26.97 2.36 -12.72
C HIS A 79 -28.03 2.09 -11.66
N GLY A 80 -29.00 3.00 -11.60
CA GLY A 80 -30.35 2.78 -11.06
C GLY A 80 -31.35 2.88 -12.19
#